data_AF-A0A7X7Y1R1-F1
#
_entry.id   AF-A0A7X7Y1R1-F1
#
_cell.length_a   1.000
_cell.length_b   1.000
_cell.length_c   1.000
_cell.angle_alpha   90.00
_cell.angle_beta   90.00
_cell.angle_gamma   90.00
#
_symmetry.space_group_name_H-M   'P 1'
#
loop_
_entity.id
_entity.type
_entity.pdbx_description
1 polymer ?
#
loop_
_entity_poly.entity_id
_entity_poly.type
_entity_poly.pdbx_seq_one_letter_code
_entity_poly.pdbx_strand_id
1 'polypeptide(L)'
;MMDETIRTIILILLLLVSIPVQIFLSRKDKYAGLVLPTLTFIRYLNLPFTLWKMGSSIAEILGNYLMVNIPTIAYILIYVLSRKKIKQEKEIEKMNIQDL
;
A
#
# COMPACT_ATOMS: atom_id res chain seq x y z
N MET A 1 -3.63 -27.80 -7.75
CA MET A 1 -2.41 -27.04 -8.09
C MET A 1 -2.71 -25.88 -9.02
N MET A 2 -3.48 -26.08 -10.11
CA MET A 2 -3.86 -25.05 -11.07
C MET A 2 -4.67 -23.87 -10.48
N ASP A 3 -5.57 -24.15 -9.52
CA ASP A 3 -6.42 -23.10 -8.90
C ASP A 3 -5.63 -22.08 -8.06
N GLU A 4 -4.61 -22.52 -7.31
CA GLU A 4 -3.76 -21.63 -6.52
C GLU A 4 -2.92 -20.71 -7.40
N THR A 5 -2.42 -21.24 -8.53
CA THR A 5 -1.67 -20.46 -9.51
C THR A 5 -2.56 -19.41 -10.16
N ILE A 6 -3.79 -19.77 -10.54
CA ILE A 6 -4.78 -18.84 -11.11
C ILE A 6 -5.12 -17.74 -10.09
N ARG A 7 -5.38 -18.08 -8.82
CA ARG A 7 -5.65 -17.09 -7.77
C ARG A 7 -4.49 -16.10 -7.62
N THR A 8 -3.26 -16.60 -7.67
CA THR A 8 -2.06 -15.78 -7.55
C THR A 8 -1.90 -14.82 -8.73
N ILE A 9 -2.14 -15.30 -9.95
CA ILE A 9 -2.10 -14.46 -11.17
C ILE A 9 -3.16 -13.36 -11.12
N ILE A 10 -4.39 -13.68 -10.70
CA ILE A 10 -5.47 -12.70 -10.56
C ILE A 10 -5.10 -11.62 -9.54
N LEU A 11 -4.50 -12.02 -8.40
CA LEU A 11 -4.04 -11.07 -7.37
C LEU A 11 -2.96 -10.13 -7.91
N ILE A 12 -1.99 -10.64 -8.66
CA ILE A 12 -0.93 -9.81 -9.28
C ILE A 12 -1.54 -8.81 -10.26
N LEU A 13 -2.47 -9.26 -11.11
CA LEU A 13 -3.14 -8.38 -12.07
C LEU A 13 -3.93 -7.27 -11.37
N LEU A 14 -4.65 -7.62 -10.30
CA LEU A 14 -5.38 -6.65 -9.47
C LEU A 14 -4.45 -5.62 -8.83
N LEU A 15 -3.28 -6.05 -8.32
CA LEU A 15 -2.26 -5.16 -7.77
C LEU A 15 -1.76 -4.18 -8.84
N LEU A 16 -1.47 -4.63 -10.06
CA LEU A 16 -1.01 -3.75 -11.13
C LEU A 16 -2.05 -2.68 -11.50
N VAL A 17 -3.32 -3.08 -11.68
CA VAL A 17 -4.42 -2.17 -12.03
C VAL A 17 -4.70 -1.16 -10.93
N SER A 18 -4.47 -1.52 -9.67
CA SER A 18 -4.70 -0.63 -8.54
C SER A 18 -3.65 0.48 -8.36
N ILE A 19 -2.48 0.41 -9.00
CA ILE A 19 -1.43 1.44 -8.92
C ILE A 19 -1.93 2.82 -9.40
N PRO A 20 -2.49 2.97 -10.62
CA PRO A 20 -3.01 4.26 -11.07
C PRO A 20 -4.16 4.75 -10.19
N VAL A 21 -5.01 3.85 -9.71
CA VAL A 21 -6.08 4.17 -8.75
C VAL A 21 -5.49 4.74 -7.47
N GLN A 22 -4.46 4.11 -6.92
CA GLN A 22 -3.78 4.54 -5.70
C GLN A 22 -3.15 5.92 -5.85
N ILE A 23 -2.51 6.19 -7.00
CA ILE A 23 -1.95 7.52 -7.30
C ILE A 23 -3.08 8.55 -7.36
N PHE A 24 -4.16 8.27 -8.08
CA PHE A 24 -5.32 9.16 -8.20
C PHE A 24 -5.96 9.47 -6.83
N LEU A 25 -6.22 8.42 -6.04
CA LEU A 25 -6.80 8.54 -4.69
C LEU A 25 -5.89 9.36 -3.76
N SER A 26 -4.58 9.11 -3.79
CA SER A 26 -3.59 9.84 -3.00
C SER A 26 -3.52 11.32 -3.36
N ARG A 27 -3.77 11.65 -4.62
CA ARG A 27 -3.78 13.04 -5.08
C ARG A 27 -5.06 13.77 -4.69
N LYS A 28 -6.19 13.09 -4.80
CA LYS A 28 -7.51 13.67 -4.52
C LYS A 28 -7.69 14.02 -3.05
N ASP A 29 -7.41 13.09 -2.14
CA ASP A 29 -7.61 13.29 -0.72
C ASP A 29 -6.63 12.46 0.14
N LYS A 30 -6.33 12.96 1.35
CA LYS A 30 -5.39 12.32 2.28
C LYS A 30 -5.89 10.93 2.72
N TYR A 31 -7.18 10.81 3.03
CA TYR A 31 -7.79 9.59 3.54
C TYR A 31 -8.12 8.62 2.42
N ALA A 32 -8.54 9.15 1.27
CA ALA A 32 -8.81 8.34 0.09
C ALA A 32 -7.56 7.57 -0.37
N GLY A 33 -6.38 8.21 -0.37
CA GLY A 33 -5.09 7.56 -0.63
C GLY A 33 -4.69 6.43 0.32
N LEU A 34 -5.31 6.33 1.50
CA LEU A 34 -5.00 5.29 2.48
C LEU A 34 -5.93 4.07 2.38
N VAL A 35 -7.02 4.15 1.63
CA VAL A 35 -8.03 3.08 1.54
C VAL A 35 -7.42 1.76 1.09
N LEU A 36 -6.68 1.75 -0.03
CA LEU A 36 -6.08 0.52 -0.57
C LEU A 36 -5.05 -0.11 0.38
N PRO A 37 -4.05 0.62 0.92
CA PRO A 37 -3.12 0.04 1.89
C PRO A 37 -3.81 -0.48 3.16
N THR A 38 -4.91 0.15 3.59
CA THR A 38 -5.66 -0.32 4.78
C THR A 38 -6.39 -1.62 4.47
N LEU A 39 -7.00 -1.75 3.29
CA LEU A 39 -7.66 -2.98 2.86
C LEU A 39 -6.67 -4.16 2.74
N THR A 40 -5.49 -3.93 2.16
CA THR A 40 -4.47 -4.99 2.08
C THR A 40 -3.94 -5.38 3.45
N PHE A 41 -3.74 -4.42 4.35
CA PHE A 41 -3.33 -4.69 5.72
C PHE A 41 -4.36 -5.54 6.49
N ILE A 42 -5.65 -5.16 6.41
CA ILE A 42 -6.75 -5.89 7.07
C ILE A 42 -6.79 -7.35 6.59
N ARG A 43 -6.56 -7.60 5.30
CA ARG A 43 -6.55 -8.96 4.75
C ARG A 43 -5.51 -9.88 5.42
N TYR A 44 -4.35 -9.35 5.79
CA TYR A 44 -3.27 -10.14 6.39
C TYR A 44 -3.21 -10.06 7.92
N LEU A 45 -4.11 -9.29 8.55
CA LEU A 45 -4.10 -9.04 10.00
C LEU A 45 -4.15 -10.32 10.85
N ASN A 46 -4.82 -11.36 10.38
CA ASN A 46 -4.96 -12.62 11.12
C ASN A 46 -3.71 -13.51 11.08
N LEU A 47 -2.76 -13.27 10.18
CA LEU A 47 -1.61 -14.15 9.95
C LEU A 47 -0.72 -14.33 11.20
N PRO A 48 -0.31 -13.26 11.93
CA PRO A 48 0.52 -13.41 13.11
C PRO A 48 -0.14 -14.27 14.20
N PHE A 49 -1.46 -14.13 14.36
CA PHE A 49 -2.21 -14.89 15.34
C PHE A 49 -2.28 -16.38 14.98
N THR A 50 -2.45 -16.70 13.70
CA THR A 50 -2.41 -18.08 13.22
C THR A 50 -1.04 -18.72 13.44
N LEU A 51 0.04 -18.03 13.08
CA LEU A 51 1.41 -18.52 13.25
C LEU A 51 1.80 -18.68 14.73
N TRP A 52 1.36 -17.75 15.58
CA TRP A 52 1.53 -17.86 17.03
C TRP A 52 0.89 -19.12 17.60
N LYS A 53 -0.34 -19.44 17.18
CA LYS A 53 -1.03 -20.68 17.60
C LYS A 53 -0.32 -21.95 17.13
N MET A 54 0.39 -21.88 16.00
CA MET A 54 1.18 -22.99 15.47
C MET A 54 2.53 -23.16 16.16
N GLY A 55 2.88 -22.29 17.12
CA GLY A 55 4.15 -22.34 17.85
C GLY A 55 5.33 -21.76 17.08
N SER A 56 5.08 -21.00 16.01
CA SER A 56 6.15 -20.34 15.24
C SER A 56 6.95 -19.36 16.11
N SER A 57 8.25 -19.25 15.83
CA SER A 57 9.11 -18.30 16.51
C SER A 57 8.73 -16.84 16.17
N ILE A 58 9.08 -15.89 17.03
CA ILE A 58 8.83 -14.46 16.79
C ILE A 58 9.48 -14.00 15.48
N ALA A 59 10.68 -14.50 15.16
CA ALA A 59 11.39 -14.17 13.93
C ALA A 59 10.63 -14.65 12.69
N GLU A 60 10.06 -15.86 12.70
CA GLU A 60 9.23 -16.38 11.61
C GLU A 60 7.94 -15.59 11.42
N ILE A 61 7.29 -15.22 12.53
CA ILE A 61 6.06 -14.42 12.50
C ILE A 61 6.34 -13.07 11.84
N LEU A 62 7.39 -12.38 12.28
CA LEU A 62 7.76 -11.08 11.73
C LEU A 62 8.21 -11.19 10.26
N GLY A 63 9.04 -12.18 9.92
CA GLY A 63 9.51 -12.41 8.57
C GLY A 63 8.37 -12.66 7.58
N ASN A 64 7.45 -13.56 7.93
CA ASN A 64 6.26 -13.83 7.10
C ASN A 64 5.34 -12.62 7.02
N TYR A 65 5.10 -11.94 8.14
CA TYR A 65 4.21 -10.79 8.17
C TYR A 65 4.72 -9.64 7.29
N LEU A 66 6.03 -9.39 7.27
CA LEU A 66 6.64 -8.40 6.38
C LEU A 66 6.53 -8.82 4.91
N MET A 67 6.80 -10.09 4.61
CA MET A 67 6.79 -10.61 3.25
C MET A 67 5.40 -10.55 2.61
N VAL A 68 4.33 -10.87 3.36
CA VAL A 68 2.96 -10.76 2.83
C VAL A 68 2.47 -9.32 2.72
N ASN A 69 3.06 -8.40 3.49
CA ASN A 69 2.70 -6.98 3.48
C ASN A 69 3.54 -6.13 2.50
N ILE A 70 4.37 -6.73 1.65
CA ILE A 70 5.09 -6.01 0.58
C ILE A 70 4.16 -5.09 -0.24
N PRO A 71 2.96 -5.52 -0.67
CA PRO A 71 2.04 -4.65 -1.40
C PRO A 71 1.58 -3.44 -0.58
N THR A 72 1.30 -3.63 0.71
CA THR A 72 0.92 -2.55 1.63
C THR A 72 2.04 -1.51 1.74
N ILE A 73 3.29 -1.96 1.89
CA ILE A 73 4.46 -1.07 1.94
C ILE A 73 4.59 -0.28 0.63
N ALA A 74 4.43 -0.95 -0.52
CA ALA A 74 4.46 -0.29 -1.83
C ALA A 74 3.37 0.79 -1.97
N TYR A 75 2.13 0.52 -1.53
CA TYR A 75 1.06 1.52 -1.57
C TYR A 75 1.29 2.71 -0.65
N ILE A 76 1.84 2.47 0.55
CA ILE A 76 2.22 3.55 1.48
C ILE A 76 3.31 4.41 0.85
N LEU A 77 4.31 3.79 0.20
CA LEU A 77 5.38 4.52 -0.48
C LEU A 77 4.83 5.39 -1.61
N ILE A 78 3.96 4.82 -2.46
CA ILE A 78 3.27 5.56 -3.53
C ILE A 78 2.48 6.74 -2.97
N TYR A 79 1.77 6.53 -1.86
CA TYR A 79 0.99 7.57 -1.19
C TYR A 79 1.90 8.73 -0.72
N VAL A 80 2.99 8.43 0.00
CA VAL A 80 3.94 9.44 0.51
C VAL A 80 4.56 10.23 -0.65
N LEU A 81 5.03 9.54 -1.69
CA LEU A 81 5.63 10.18 -2.86
C LEU A 81 4.64 11.07 -3.60
N SER A 82 3.41 10.61 -3.79
CA SER A 82 2.36 11.36 -4.48
C SER A 82 1.99 12.64 -3.72
N ARG A 83 1.89 12.58 -2.38
CA ARG A 83 1.58 13.74 -1.54
C ARG A 83 2.74 14.73 -1.46
N LYS A 84 3.99 14.24 -1.44
CA LYS A 84 5.18 15.11 -1.45
C LYS A 84 5.22 15.98 -2.70
N LYS A 85 4.92 15.41 -3.87
CA LYS A 85 4.85 16.14 -5.15
C LYS A 85 3.80 17.26 -5.10
N ILE A 86 2.58 16.97 -4.66
CA ILE A 86 1.52 17.99 -4.54
C ILE A 86 1.92 19.12 -3.59
N LYS A 87 2.58 18.80 -2.47
CA LYS A 87 3.02 19.83 -1.54
C LYS A 87 4.05 20.76 -2.19
N GLN A 88 5.01 20.20 -2.93
CA GLN A 88 6.03 20.99 -3.63
C GLN A 88 5.41 21.89 -4.71
N GLU A 89 4.48 21.37 -5.50
CA GLU A 89 3.76 22.16 -6.52
C GLU A 89 3.01 23.35 -5.92
N LYS A 90 2.34 23.14 -4.77
CA LYS A 90 1.64 24.22 -4.05
C LYS A 90 2.57 25.29 -3.49
N GLU A 91 3.74 24.92 -2.98
CA GLU A 91 4.71 25.91 -2.48
C GLU A 91 5.28 26.75 -3.64
N ILE A 92 5.58 26.13 -4.80
CA ILE A 92 6.06 26.84 -5.99
C ILE A 92 5.00 27.80 -6.52
N GLU A 93 3.75 27.37 -6.61
CA GLU A 93 2.63 28.22 -7.03
C GLU A 93 2.44 29.42 -6.08
N LYS A 94 2.55 29.18 -4.77
CA LYS A 94 2.49 30.24 -3.76
C LYS A 94 3.61 31.26 -3.93
N MET A 95 4.84 30.82 -4.19
CA MET A 95 5.96 31.73 -4.46
C MET A 95 5.71 32.58 -5.71
N ASN A 96 5.24 31.96 -6.80
CA ASN A 96 4.99 32.66 -8.06
C ASN A 96 3.87 33.72 -7.95
N ILE A 97 2.86 33.49 -7.11
CA ILE A 97 1.80 34.48 -6.84
C ILE A 97 2.32 35.66 -6.01
N GLN A 98 3.31 35.45 -5.13
CA GLN A 98 3.86 36.51 -4.27
C GLN A 98 4.86 37.42 -4.98
N ASP A 99 5.43 36.98 -6.10
CA ASP A 99 6.38 37.75 -6.91
C ASP A 99 5.69 38.68 -7.93
N LEU A 100 4.36 38.56 -8.14
CA LEU A 100 3.52 39.41 -9.00
C LEU A 100 2.93 40.60 -8.22
#